data_AF-A0A0K1ERH1-F1
#
_entry.id   AF-A0A0K1ERH1-F1
#
_cell.length_a   1.000
_cell.length_b   1.000
_cell.length_c   1.000
_cell.angle_alpha   90.00
_cell.angle_beta   90.00
_cell.angle_gamma   90.00
#
_symmetry.space_group_name_H-M   'P 1'
#
loop_
_entity.id
_entity.type
_entity.pdbx_description
1 polymer ?
#
loop_
_entity_poly.entity_id
_entity_poly.type
_entity_poly.pdbx_seq_one_letter_code
_entity_poly.pdbx_strand_id
1 'polypeptide(L)'
;MNNPNIAANPHCSACGADVALQAERCPRCGTSQRQDVCPHCAATSGVTRDTELRFRCDVCGGPRVPPSPGGLPRSGREATALQRAQTAVSGRSLWRIASVVGGLMLGFAFLVLTLFLLISGASTGLFVAGALTIVPLVMFMLWAMARARARGREIAPSLDAAWLAAATDVAAQSQQALTSRELSAALSIGDAQAEELLALLEVNDVVRGTVTQDGNMVYSQRLRVGPAPATANQTTAGAEPSALAAAAEEEALALEEATLGTRGLEIDVDTAKK
;
A
#
# COMPACT_ATOMS: atom_id res chain seq x y z
N MET A 1 31.90 -20.71 -32.49
CA MET A 1 32.38 -20.68 -31.10
C MET A 1 31.15 -20.62 -30.21
N ASN A 2 30.70 -21.77 -29.71
CA ASN A 2 29.49 -21.88 -28.89
C ASN A 2 29.88 -21.58 -27.45
N ASN A 3 29.28 -20.56 -26.84
CA ASN A 3 29.38 -20.31 -25.41
C ASN A 3 28.38 -21.24 -24.72
N PRO A 4 28.81 -22.29 -24.00
CA PRO A 4 27.88 -23.09 -23.22
C PRO A 4 27.38 -22.20 -22.09
N ASN A 5 26.15 -21.69 -22.22
CA ASN A 5 25.43 -21.12 -21.09
C ASN A 5 25.35 -22.21 -20.01
N ILE A 6 26.22 -22.12 -19.02
CA ILE A 6 26.11 -22.87 -17.77
C ILE A 6 24.82 -22.38 -17.15
N ALA A 7 23.73 -23.11 -17.36
CA ALA A 7 22.48 -22.86 -16.67
C ALA A 7 22.79 -23.04 -15.18
N ALA A 8 22.94 -21.92 -14.47
CA ALA A 8 23.10 -21.95 -13.02
C ALA A 8 21.91 -22.74 -12.46
N ASN A 9 22.20 -23.80 -11.70
CA ASN A 9 21.15 -24.57 -11.05
C ASN A 9 20.37 -23.61 -10.15
N PRO A 10 19.03 -23.57 -10.24
CA PRO A 10 18.25 -22.71 -9.38
C PRO A 10 18.43 -23.14 -7.92
N HIS A 11 18.77 -22.19 -7.07
CA HIS A 11 18.89 -22.41 -5.63
C HIS A 11 17.60 -21.98 -4.93
N CYS A 12 17.23 -22.66 -3.86
CA CYS A 12 16.08 -22.29 -3.04
C CYS A 12 16.32 -20.92 -2.40
N SER A 13 15.44 -19.97 -2.65
CA SER A 13 15.52 -18.62 -2.06
C SER A 13 15.52 -18.59 -0.53
N ALA A 14 14.90 -19.58 0.12
CA ALA A 14 14.80 -19.63 1.59
C ALA A 14 16.01 -20.32 2.27
N CYS A 15 16.56 -21.39 1.70
CA CYS A 15 17.61 -22.18 2.36
C CYS A 15 18.90 -22.35 1.56
N GLY A 16 18.97 -21.81 0.34
CA GLY A 16 20.14 -21.88 -0.55
C GLY A 16 20.43 -23.26 -1.15
N ALA A 17 19.62 -24.29 -0.86
CA ALA A 17 19.84 -25.63 -1.43
C ALA A 17 19.55 -25.67 -2.93
N ASP A 18 20.31 -26.47 -3.68
CA ASP A 18 20.02 -26.73 -5.10
C ASP A 18 18.64 -27.36 -5.27
N VAL A 19 17.86 -26.84 -6.21
CA VAL A 19 16.53 -27.34 -6.53
C VAL A 19 16.46 -27.68 -8.01
N ALA A 20 15.76 -28.76 -8.36
CA ALA A 20 15.53 -29.08 -9.77
C ALA A 20 14.67 -27.98 -10.42
N LEU A 21 14.95 -27.63 -11.68
CA LEU A 21 14.28 -26.56 -12.45
C LEU A 21 12.75 -26.62 -12.46
N GLN A 22 12.15 -27.79 -12.17
CA GLN A 22 10.70 -27.98 -12.16
C GLN A 22 10.13 -28.38 -10.79
N ALA A 23 10.93 -28.43 -9.73
CA ALA A 23 10.40 -28.81 -8.42
C ALA A 23 9.54 -27.67 -7.87
N GLU A 24 8.27 -27.96 -7.58
CA GLU A 24 7.34 -26.97 -7.02
C GLU A 24 7.73 -26.54 -5.61
N ARG A 25 8.45 -27.40 -4.88
CA ARG A 25 8.90 -27.19 -3.50
C ARG A 25 10.36 -27.63 -3.35
N CYS A 26 11.09 -26.93 -2.49
CA CYS A 26 12.43 -27.33 -2.10
C CYS A 26 12.37 -28.66 -1.35
N PRO A 27 13.16 -29.69 -1.72
CA PRO A 27 13.18 -30.96 -1.00
C PRO A 27 13.75 -30.83 0.43
N ARG A 28 14.54 -29.78 0.70
CA ARG A 28 15.19 -29.57 1.99
C ARG A 28 14.32 -28.86 3.02
N CYS A 29 13.66 -27.76 2.63
CA CYS A 29 12.88 -26.92 3.55
C CYS A 29 11.39 -26.84 3.22
N GLY A 30 10.92 -27.49 2.14
CA GLY A 30 9.52 -27.46 1.72
C GLY A 30 9.05 -26.13 1.10
N THR A 31 9.89 -25.10 1.06
CA THR A 31 9.53 -23.79 0.50
C THR A 31 9.20 -23.91 -0.98
N SER A 32 8.07 -23.37 -1.40
CA SER A 32 7.66 -23.38 -2.81
C SER A 32 8.61 -22.55 -3.67
N GLN A 33 9.07 -23.09 -4.79
CA GLN A 33 9.91 -22.35 -5.74
C GLN A 33 9.09 -21.49 -6.71
N ARG A 34 7.78 -21.76 -6.83
CA ARG A 34 6.88 -21.03 -7.73
C ARG A 34 6.10 -19.89 -7.05
N GLN A 35 6.13 -19.78 -5.73
CA GLN A 35 5.43 -18.70 -5.04
C GLN A 35 6.44 -17.68 -4.58
N ASP A 36 6.19 -16.42 -4.96
CA ASP A 36 6.97 -15.31 -4.43
C ASP A 36 6.84 -15.23 -2.91
N VAL A 37 7.85 -14.64 -2.27
CA VAL A 37 7.81 -14.33 -0.85
C VAL A 37 6.96 -13.08 -0.65
N CYS A 38 6.01 -13.11 0.30
CA CYS A 38 5.22 -11.92 0.60
C CYS A 38 6.12 -10.79 1.13
N PRO A 39 6.10 -9.57 0.56
CA PRO A 39 6.97 -8.48 1.00
C PRO A 39 6.63 -7.96 2.42
N HIS A 40 5.47 -8.33 2.97
CA HIS A 40 5.01 -7.88 4.29
C HIS A 40 5.40 -8.81 5.43
N CYS A 41 5.20 -10.12 5.23
CA CYS A 41 5.36 -11.14 6.28
C CYS A 41 6.39 -12.21 5.95
N ALA A 42 7.04 -12.11 4.79
CA ALA A 42 7.98 -13.10 4.26
C ALA A 42 7.41 -14.53 4.10
N ALA A 43 6.08 -14.73 4.23
CA ALA A 43 5.47 -16.02 4.01
C ALA A 43 5.44 -16.38 2.51
N THR A 44 5.76 -17.63 2.19
CA THR A 44 5.46 -18.23 0.88
C THR A 44 4.04 -18.78 0.92
N SER A 45 3.12 -18.01 0.34
CA SER A 45 1.70 -18.35 0.33
C SER A 45 1.06 -17.91 -0.98
N GLY A 46 -0.17 -18.38 -1.20
CA GLY A 46 -1.01 -17.95 -2.30
C GLY A 46 -1.43 -16.49 -2.18
N VAL A 47 -2.23 -16.09 -3.17
CA VAL A 47 -2.90 -14.80 -3.22
C VAL A 47 -4.36 -15.03 -3.53
N THR A 48 -5.23 -14.44 -2.72
CA THR A 48 -6.68 -14.46 -2.95
C THR A 48 -7.12 -13.09 -3.44
N ARG A 49 -8.10 -13.06 -4.36
CA ARG A 49 -8.71 -11.78 -4.78
C ARG A 49 -9.41 -11.12 -3.60
N ASP A 50 -9.25 -9.81 -3.51
CA ASP A 50 -9.86 -8.96 -2.51
C ASP A 50 -10.57 -7.79 -3.19
N THR A 51 -11.75 -7.41 -2.70
CA THR A 51 -12.55 -6.35 -3.31
C THR A 51 -11.93 -4.97 -3.16
N GLU A 52 -11.10 -4.75 -2.14
CA GLU A 52 -10.45 -3.47 -1.85
C GLU A 52 -8.99 -3.47 -2.30
N LEU A 53 -8.25 -4.55 -2.02
CA LEU A 53 -6.80 -4.64 -2.28
C LEU A 53 -6.47 -5.22 -3.65
N ARG A 54 -7.47 -5.61 -4.44
CA ARG A 54 -7.38 -6.42 -5.67
C ARG A 54 -6.91 -7.85 -5.39
N PHE A 55 -5.76 -8.00 -4.72
CA PHE A 55 -5.24 -9.28 -4.25
C PHE A 55 -4.56 -9.09 -2.88
N ARG A 56 -4.71 -10.10 -2.02
CA ARG A 56 -4.11 -10.13 -0.69
C ARG A 56 -3.35 -11.43 -0.44
N CYS A 57 -2.35 -11.34 0.43
CA CYS A 57 -1.65 -12.49 0.96
C CYS A 57 -2.58 -13.36 1.82
N ASP A 58 -2.60 -14.68 1.60
CA ASP A 58 -3.46 -15.60 2.35
C ASP A 58 -3.05 -15.74 3.83
N VAL A 59 -1.82 -15.34 4.17
CA VAL A 59 -1.27 -15.44 5.54
C VAL A 59 -1.46 -14.15 6.32
N CYS A 60 -0.93 -13.02 5.84
CA CYS A 60 -1.00 -11.76 6.58
C CYS A 60 -2.16 -10.84 6.17
N GLY A 61 -2.89 -11.18 5.09
CA GLY A 61 -3.97 -10.34 4.55
C GLY A 61 -3.51 -9.05 3.87
N GLY A 62 -2.19 -8.77 3.78
CA GLY A 62 -1.68 -7.56 3.17
C GLY A 62 -1.73 -7.54 1.64
N PRO A 63 -1.73 -6.35 1.00
CA PRO A 63 -1.88 -6.20 -0.44
C PRO A 63 -0.68 -6.81 -1.16
N ARG A 64 -0.93 -7.49 -2.28
CA ARG A 64 0.10 -8.21 -3.00
C ARG A 64 -0.19 -8.23 -4.49
N VAL A 65 0.84 -8.21 -5.32
CA VAL A 65 0.70 -8.46 -6.76
C VAL A 65 0.87 -9.97 -7.00
N PRO A 66 -0.05 -10.67 -7.69
CA PRO A 66 0.04 -12.12 -7.93
C PRO A 66 1.28 -12.46 -8.76
N PRO A 67 2.03 -13.55 -8.47
CA PRO A 67 3.21 -13.91 -9.25
C PRO A 67 2.88 -14.06 -10.74
N SER A 68 3.81 -13.71 -11.63
CA SER A 68 3.60 -13.88 -13.06
C SER A 68 3.52 -15.37 -13.41
N PRO A 69 2.54 -15.84 -14.21
CA PRO A 69 2.45 -17.25 -14.58
C PRO A 69 3.67 -17.75 -15.35
N GLY A 70 4.41 -16.85 -16.02
CA GLY A 70 5.66 -17.16 -16.70
C GLY A 70 6.89 -17.27 -15.79
N GLY A 71 6.74 -17.07 -14.47
CA GLY A 71 7.87 -17.10 -13.52
C GLY A 71 8.89 -15.98 -13.75
N LEU A 72 8.48 -14.88 -14.38
CA LEU A 72 9.32 -13.71 -14.62
C LEU A 72 9.79 -13.15 -13.26
N PRO A 73 11.11 -13.02 -13.03
CA PRO A 73 11.62 -12.50 -11.77
C PRO A 73 11.19 -11.05 -11.59
N ARG A 74 10.70 -10.70 -10.40
CA ARG A 74 10.37 -9.31 -10.07
C ARG A 74 11.56 -8.58 -9.52
N SER A 75 11.64 -7.28 -9.80
CA SER A 75 12.70 -6.44 -9.23
C SER A 75 12.47 -6.12 -7.74
N GLY A 76 11.23 -6.28 -7.25
CA GLY A 76 10.84 -5.94 -5.89
C GLY A 76 10.61 -4.43 -5.69
N ARG A 77 10.65 -3.61 -6.75
CA ARG A 77 10.42 -2.16 -6.68
C ARG A 77 9.02 -1.81 -6.18
N GLU A 78 8.05 -2.69 -6.42
CA GLU A 78 6.68 -2.58 -5.93
C GLU A 78 6.56 -2.71 -4.40
N ALA A 79 7.55 -3.31 -3.72
CA ALA A 79 7.47 -3.63 -2.29
C ALA A 79 7.24 -2.38 -1.41
N THR A 80 7.90 -1.27 -1.72
CA THR A 80 7.77 -0.01 -0.95
C THR A 80 6.36 0.59 -1.09
N ALA A 81 5.79 0.56 -2.30
CA ALA A 81 4.43 1.03 -2.57
C ALA A 81 3.39 0.11 -1.91
N LEU A 82 3.60 -1.21 -1.95
CA LEU A 82 2.78 -2.18 -1.23
C LEU A 82 2.83 -1.95 0.29
N GLN A 83 4.01 -1.66 0.84
CA GLN A 83 4.16 -1.40 2.28
C GLN A 83 3.39 -0.15 2.70
N ARG A 84 3.40 0.91 1.89
CA ARG A 84 2.56 2.11 2.12
C ARG A 84 1.07 1.79 2.05
N ALA A 85 0.64 0.96 1.10
CA ALA A 85 -0.74 0.50 1.05
C ALA A 85 -1.10 -0.29 2.32
N GLN A 86 -0.21 -1.15 2.81
CA GLN A 86 -0.42 -1.93 4.02
C GLN A 86 -0.56 -1.04 5.27
N THR A 87 0.27 -0.01 5.43
CA THR A 87 0.17 0.92 6.56
C THR A 87 -1.11 1.75 6.51
N ALA A 88 -1.57 2.13 5.31
CA ALA A 88 -2.85 2.81 5.14
C ALA A 88 -4.04 1.91 5.51
N VAL A 89 -4.01 0.64 5.11
CA VAL A 89 -5.06 -0.36 5.43
C VAL A 89 -5.11 -0.66 6.93
N SER A 90 -3.96 -0.91 7.56
CA SER A 90 -3.90 -1.18 9.01
C SER A 90 -4.27 0.05 9.84
N GLY A 91 -3.90 1.25 9.38
CA GLY A 91 -4.37 2.51 9.97
C GLY A 91 -5.89 2.65 9.87
N ARG A 92 -6.47 2.37 8.70
CA ARG A 92 -7.92 2.41 8.49
C ARG A 92 -8.66 1.41 9.40
N SER A 93 -8.15 0.19 9.55
CA SER A 93 -8.79 -0.82 10.41
C SER A 93 -8.75 -0.42 11.88
N LEU A 94 -7.63 0.15 12.36
CA LEU A 94 -7.51 0.68 13.72
C LEU A 94 -8.54 1.78 13.99
N TRP A 95 -8.68 2.75 13.08
CA TRP A 95 -9.66 3.83 13.24
C TRP A 95 -11.11 3.36 13.13
N ARG A 96 -11.38 2.31 12.34
CA ARG A 96 -12.69 1.65 12.32
C ARG A 96 -13.00 1.01 13.68
N ILE A 97 -12.06 0.28 14.26
CA ILE A 97 -12.23 -0.31 15.61
C ILE A 97 -12.48 0.79 16.63
N ALA A 98 -11.69 1.86 16.62
CA ALA A 98 -11.88 3.01 17.51
C ALA A 98 -13.27 3.63 17.37
N SER A 99 -13.79 3.76 16.14
CA SER A 99 -15.15 4.27 15.91
C SER A 99 -16.25 3.35 16.42
N VAL A 100 -16.06 2.02 16.32
CA VAL A 100 -17.01 1.03 16.84
C VAL A 100 -17.02 1.05 18.36
N VAL A 101 -15.84 1.05 19.00
CA VAL A 101 -15.71 1.16 20.46
C VAL A 101 -16.30 2.49 20.95
N GLY A 102 -16.01 3.60 20.28
CA GLY A 102 -16.58 4.91 20.59
C GLY A 102 -18.10 4.91 20.47
N GLY A 103 -18.67 4.28 19.44
CA GLY A 103 -20.11 4.12 19.27
C GLY A 103 -20.76 3.28 20.38
N LEU A 104 -20.11 2.18 20.81
CA LEU A 104 -20.58 1.37 21.94
C LEU A 104 -20.55 2.15 23.26
N MET A 105 -19.48 2.90 23.53
CA MET A 105 -19.35 3.75 24.71
C MET A 105 -20.40 4.86 24.72
N LEU A 106 -20.64 5.49 23.56
CA LEU A 106 -21.69 6.49 23.40
C LEU A 106 -23.09 5.91 23.65
N GLY A 107 -23.39 4.73 23.09
CA GLY A 107 -24.65 4.04 23.32
C GLY A 107 -24.86 3.67 24.80
N PHE A 108 -23.80 3.19 25.47
CA PHE A 108 -23.83 2.91 26.89
C PHE A 108 -24.06 4.17 27.73
N ALA A 109 -23.35 5.27 27.44
CA ALA A 109 -23.55 6.56 28.10
C ALA A 109 -24.98 7.07 27.94
N PHE A 110 -25.56 6.93 26.74
CA PHE A 110 -26.94 7.33 26.46
C PHE A 110 -27.95 6.48 27.24
N LEU A 111 -27.73 5.17 27.35
CA LEU A 111 -28.56 4.26 28.14
C LEU A 111 -28.53 4.64 29.62
N VAL A 112 -27.34 4.87 30.19
CA VAL A 112 -27.17 5.27 31.60
C VAL A 112 -27.85 6.61 31.86
N LEU A 113 -27.65 7.60 30.99
CA LEU A 113 -28.30 8.91 31.09
C LEU A 113 -29.83 8.78 31.03
N THR A 114 -30.35 7.98 30.11
CA THR A 114 -31.80 7.77 29.94
C THR A 114 -32.39 7.10 31.18
N LEU A 115 -31.75 6.06 31.71
CA LEU A 115 -32.18 5.39 32.94
C LEU A 115 -32.15 6.36 34.14
N PHE A 116 -31.11 7.19 34.23
CA PHE A 116 -30.97 8.17 35.30
C PHE A 116 -32.04 9.26 35.24
N LEU A 117 -32.38 9.76 34.05
CA LEU A 117 -33.49 10.69 33.82
C LEU A 117 -34.85 10.08 34.16
N LEU A 118 -35.03 8.78 33.90
CA LEU A 118 -36.27 8.06 34.23
C LEU A 118 -36.46 7.95 35.75
N ILE A 119 -35.38 7.66 36.49
CA ILE A 119 -35.41 7.50 37.96
C ILE A 119 -35.52 8.86 38.67
N SER A 120 -34.71 9.83 38.26
CA SER A 120 -34.58 11.13 38.97
C SER A 120 -35.54 12.21 38.47
N GLY A 121 -36.26 11.93 37.38
CA GLY A 121 -37.08 12.91 36.68
C GLY A 121 -36.26 13.82 35.76
N ALA A 122 -36.97 14.42 34.79
CA ALA A 122 -36.40 15.29 33.78
C ALA A 122 -36.10 16.69 34.36
N SER A 123 -34.91 16.87 34.95
CA SER A 123 -34.42 18.19 35.37
C SER A 123 -33.47 18.79 34.33
N THR A 124 -33.55 20.11 34.13
CA THR A 124 -32.70 20.84 33.17
C THR A 124 -31.20 20.67 33.46
N GLY A 125 -30.81 20.62 34.74
CA GLY A 125 -29.42 20.39 35.14
C GLY A 125 -28.86 19.06 34.65
N LEU A 126 -29.66 17.98 34.68
CA LEU A 126 -29.25 16.66 34.21
C LEU A 126 -29.11 16.60 32.69
N PHE A 127 -29.95 17.34 31.95
CA PHE A 127 -29.76 17.47 30.50
C PHE A 127 -28.45 18.16 30.16
N VAL A 128 -28.09 19.24 30.86
CA VAL A 128 -26.83 19.97 30.62
C VAL A 128 -25.62 19.10 30.98
N ALA A 129 -25.65 18.43 32.14
CA ALA A 129 -24.58 17.52 32.54
C ALA A 129 -24.44 16.34 31.56
N GLY A 130 -25.56 15.75 31.14
CA GLY A 130 -25.58 14.69 30.13
C GLY A 130 -25.00 15.17 28.80
N ALA A 131 -25.41 16.34 28.31
CA ALA A 131 -24.88 16.93 27.09
C ALA A 131 -23.36 17.16 27.15
N LEU A 132 -22.85 17.68 28.28
CA LEU A 132 -21.41 17.89 28.50
C LEU A 132 -20.60 16.60 28.42
N THR A 133 -21.20 15.45 28.78
CA THR A 133 -20.53 14.15 28.63
C THR A 133 -20.67 13.58 27.21
N ILE A 134 -21.85 13.68 26.60
CA ILE A 134 -22.16 13.09 25.29
C ILE A 134 -21.46 13.83 24.15
N VAL A 135 -21.39 15.16 24.19
CA VAL A 135 -20.85 15.96 23.08
C VAL A 135 -19.39 15.59 22.76
N PRO A 136 -18.45 15.51 23.73
CA PRO A 136 -17.08 15.06 23.45
C PRO A 136 -17.00 13.65 22.86
N LEU A 137 -17.84 12.71 23.32
CA LEU A 137 -17.91 11.35 22.80
C LEU A 137 -18.36 11.32 21.33
N VAL A 138 -19.39 12.09 20.99
CA VAL A 138 -19.86 12.25 19.60
C VAL A 138 -18.78 12.88 18.73
N MET A 139 -18.11 13.95 19.20
CA MET A 139 -17.03 14.59 18.46
C MET A 139 -15.87 13.64 18.20
N PHE A 140 -15.44 12.88 19.21
CA PHE A 140 -14.40 11.87 19.08
C PHE A 140 -14.77 10.79 18.06
N MET A 141 -16.01 10.28 18.11
CA MET A 141 -16.50 9.29 17.15
C MET A 141 -16.48 9.84 15.70
N LEU A 142 -16.97 11.06 15.49
CA LEU A 142 -16.98 11.70 14.16
C LEU A 142 -15.56 11.94 13.65
N TRP A 143 -14.65 12.39 14.52
CA TRP A 143 -13.25 12.60 14.20
C TRP A 143 -12.54 11.28 13.83
N ALA A 144 -12.72 10.22 14.61
CA ALA A 144 -12.19 8.89 14.31
C ALA A 144 -12.71 8.37 12.96
N MET A 145 -13.99 8.59 12.67
CA MET A 145 -14.59 8.20 11.39
C MET A 145 -14.03 9.02 10.21
N ALA A 146 -13.81 10.33 10.41
CA ALA A 146 -13.17 11.19 9.42
C ALA A 146 -11.73 10.73 9.13
N ARG A 147 -10.97 10.38 10.18
CA ARG A 147 -9.60 9.87 10.05
C ARG A 147 -9.53 8.51 9.35
N ALA A 148 -10.47 7.62 9.64
CA ALA A 148 -10.63 6.34 8.92
C ALA A 148 -10.87 6.57 7.42
N ARG A 149 -11.72 7.54 7.06
CA ARG A 149 -11.98 7.90 5.66
C ARG A 149 -10.77 8.53 4.98
N ALA A 150 -10.04 9.40 5.67
CA ALA A 150 -8.83 10.01 5.14
C ALA A 150 -7.78 8.95 4.77
N ARG A 151 -7.51 8.00 5.67
CA ARG A 151 -6.61 6.86 5.39
C ARG A 151 -7.09 5.98 4.24
N GLY A 152 -8.40 5.81 4.10
CA GLY A 152 -8.98 5.10 2.96
C GLY A 152 -8.63 5.69 1.59
N ARG A 153 -8.39 7.01 1.51
CA ARG A 153 -8.01 7.68 0.25
C ARG A 153 -6.54 7.44 -0.15
N GLU A 154 -5.69 7.05 0.79
CA GLU A 154 -4.26 6.77 0.56
C GLU A 154 -4.04 5.34 -0.02
N ILE A 155 -5.03 4.44 0.14
CA ILE A 155 -4.91 3.03 -0.25
C ILE A 155 -4.87 2.88 -1.78
N ALA A 156 -5.83 3.48 -2.51
CA ALA A 156 -5.90 3.37 -3.97
C ALA A 156 -4.61 3.85 -4.69
N PRO A 157 -4.10 5.08 -4.45
CA PRO A 157 -2.91 5.56 -5.17
C PRO A 157 -1.63 4.78 -4.82
N SER A 158 -1.51 4.26 -3.59
CA SER A 158 -0.36 3.43 -3.20
C SER A 158 -0.42 2.05 -3.85
N LEU A 159 -1.61 1.47 -4.00
CA LEU A 159 -1.80 0.26 -4.79
C LEU A 159 -1.48 0.50 -6.26
N ASP A 160 -2.00 1.57 -6.86
CA ASP A 160 -1.77 1.87 -8.28
C ASP A 160 -0.28 2.08 -8.57
N ALA A 161 0.45 2.76 -7.67
CA ALA A 161 1.91 2.87 -7.77
C ALA A 161 2.62 1.51 -7.72
N ALA A 162 2.16 0.58 -6.88
CA ALA A 162 2.72 -0.78 -6.83
C ALA A 162 2.45 -1.56 -8.13
N TRP A 163 1.23 -1.46 -8.68
CA TRP A 163 0.87 -2.10 -9.94
C TRP A 163 1.62 -1.50 -11.14
N LEU A 164 1.82 -0.18 -11.15
CA LEU A 164 2.61 0.49 -12.18
C LEU A 164 4.07 0.08 -12.13
N ALA A 165 4.66 -0.06 -10.93
CA ALA A 165 6.01 -0.59 -10.76
C ALA A 165 6.13 -2.03 -11.29
N ALA A 166 5.17 -2.91 -10.94
CA ALA A 166 5.14 -4.28 -11.45
C ALA A 166 4.95 -4.34 -12.98
N ALA A 167 4.09 -3.50 -13.55
CA ALA A 167 3.88 -3.43 -14.99
C ALA A 167 5.12 -2.90 -15.73
N THR A 168 5.83 -1.94 -15.12
CA THR A 168 7.12 -1.43 -15.62
C THR A 168 8.16 -2.54 -15.68
N ASP A 169 8.22 -3.41 -14.66
CA ASP A 169 9.14 -4.55 -14.65
C ASP A 169 8.81 -5.57 -15.75
N VAL A 170 7.53 -5.85 -15.99
CA VAL A 170 7.09 -6.71 -17.09
C VAL A 170 7.47 -6.10 -18.43
N ALA A 171 7.19 -4.81 -18.64
CA ALA A 171 7.54 -4.09 -19.86
C ALA A 171 9.06 -4.00 -20.08
N ALA A 172 9.85 -3.94 -19.01
CA ALA A 172 11.31 -3.93 -19.09
C ALA A 172 11.90 -5.29 -19.47
N GLN A 173 11.19 -6.38 -19.18
CA GLN A 173 11.59 -7.74 -19.49
C GLN A 173 11.06 -8.23 -20.84
N SER A 174 9.98 -7.62 -21.36
CA SER A 174 9.46 -7.94 -22.68
C SER A 174 10.36 -7.37 -23.79
N GLN A 175 10.95 -8.24 -24.60
CA GLN A 175 11.71 -7.83 -25.79
C GLN A 175 10.81 -7.47 -26.98
N GLN A 176 9.56 -7.93 -26.95
CA GLN A 176 8.57 -7.70 -28.00
C GLN A 176 7.63 -6.57 -27.59
N ALA A 177 6.91 -6.04 -28.57
CA ALA A 177 5.95 -4.98 -28.31
C ALA A 177 4.77 -5.54 -27.52
N LEU A 178 4.50 -4.94 -26.37
CA LEU A 178 3.58 -5.41 -25.35
C LEU A 178 2.14 -5.07 -25.73
N THR A 179 1.28 -6.08 -25.76
CA THR A 179 -0.17 -5.88 -25.95
C THR A 179 -0.93 -5.92 -24.61
N SER A 180 -2.17 -5.40 -24.58
CA SER A 180 -3.01 -5.46 -23.38
C SER A 180 -3.25 -6.88 -22.88
N ARG A 181 -3.44 -7.84 -23.82
CA ARG A 181 -3.61 -9.26 -23.53
C ARG A 181 -2.36 -9.91 -22.93
N GLU A 182 -1.18 -9.53 -23.42
CA GLU A 182 0.08 -10.05 -22.88
C GLU A 182 0.32 -9.52 -21.47
N LEU A 183 0.07 -8.23 -21.23
CA LEU A 183 0.18 -7.65 -19.90
C LEU A 183 -0.86 -8.24 -18.93
N SER A 184 -2.10 -8.44 -19.39
CA SER A 184 -3.18 -9.01 -18.57
C SER A 184 -2.85 -10.45 -18.15
N ALA A 185 -2.34 -11.27 -19.08
CA ALA A 185 -1.85 -12.60 -18.80
C ALA A 185 -0.63 -12.58 -17.85
N ALA A 186 0.33 -11.70 -18.09
CA ALA A 186 1.55 -11.61 -17.28
C ALA A 186 1.29 -11.20 -15.83
N LEU A 187 0.28 -10.34 -15.59
CA LEU A 187 -0.09 -9.83 -14.28
C LEU A 187 -1.33 -10.50 -13.66
N SER A 188 -1.96 -11.46 -14.37
CA SER A 188 -3.21 -12.12 -13.96
C SER A 188 -4.35 -11.15 -13.64
N ILE A 189 -4.49 -10.07 -14.43
CA ILE A 189 -5.53 -9.04 -14.31
C ILE A 189 -6.49 -9.09 -15.51
N GLY A 190 -7.58 -8.33 -15.46
CA GLY A 190 -8.50 -8.19 -16.59
C GLY A 190 -7.94 -7.27 -17.68
N ASP A 191 -8.35 -7.49 -18.93
CA ASP A 191 -7.87 -6.73 -20.10
C ASP A 191 -8.10 -5.22 -19.96
N ALA A 192 -9.27 -4.79 -19.46
CA ALA A 192 -9.56 -3.38 -19.23
C ALA A 192 -8.58 -2.71 -18.25
N GLN A 193 -8.16 -3.44 -17.21
CA GLN A 193 -7.18 -2.95 -16.25
C GLN A 193 -5.76 -2.92 -16.84
N ALA A 194 -5.44 -3.89 -17.71
CA ALA A 194 -4.17 -3.89 -18.42
C ALA A 194 -4.07 -2.70 -19.40
N GLU A 195 -5.15 -2.35 -20.09
CA GLU A 195 -5.22 -1.15 -20.94
C GLU A 195 -5.03 0.14 -20.14
N GLU A 196 -5.69 0.27 -18.99
CA GLU A 196 -5.48 1.40 -18.08
C GLU A 196 -4.02 1.51 -17.62
N LEU A 197 -3.39 0.39 -17.23
CA LEU A 197 -1.98 0.37 -16.85
C LEU A 197 -1.06 0.73 -18.02
N LEU A 198 -1.35 0.28 -19.25
CA LEU A 198 -0.58 0.66 -20.44
C LEU A 198 -0.69 2.15 -20.73
N ALA A 199 -1.89 2.73 -20.62
CA ALA A 199 -2.09 4.16 -20.75
C ALA A 199 -1.31 4.95 -19.67
N LEU A 200 -1.32 4.48 -18.41
CA LEU A 200 -0.51 5.08 -17.35
C LEU A 200 1.00 4.95 -17.61
N LEU A 201 1.47 3.82 -18.13
CA LEU A 201 2.88 3.64 -18.49
C LEU A 201 3.30 4.56 -19.65
N GLU A 202 2.41 4.80 -20.60
CA GLU A 202 2.63 5.75 -21.70
C GLU A 202 2.72 7.19 -21.17
N VAL A 203 1.82 7.59 -20.27
CA VAL A 203 1.86 8.90 -19.60
C VAL A 203 3.16 9.09 -18.80
N ASN A 204 3.72 8.02 -18.24
CA ASN A 204 5.00 8.04 -17.52
C ASN A 204 6.23 7.83 -18.43
N ASP A 205 6.07 7.92 -19.76
CA ASP A 205 7.13 7.79 -20.76
C ASP A 205 7.89 6.44 -20.72
N VAL A 206 7.30 5.39 -20.11
CA VAL A 206 7.93 4.07 -20.00
C VAL A 206 7.78 3.29 -21.31
N VAL A 207 6.62 3.40 -21.94
CA VAL A 207 6.29 2.77 -23.22
C VAL A 207 5.79 3.81 -24.21
N ARG A 208 5.93 3.54 -25.51
CA ARG A 208 5.35 4.37 -26.57
C ARG A 208 4.31 3.56 -27.33
N GLY A 209 3.07 4.06 -27.37
CA GLY A 209 2.01 3.50 -28.18
C GLY A 209 2.29 3.75 -29.67
N THR A 210 2.13 2.70 -30.47
CA THR A 210 2.11 2.78 -31.94
C THR A 210 0.87 2.06 -32.45
N VAL A 211 0.12 2.70 -33.33
CA VAL A 211 -1.06 2.08 -33.96
C VAL A 211 -0.57 1.26 -35.16
N THR A 212 -0.85 -0.04 -35.17
CA THR A 212 -0.52 -0.90 -36.31
C THR A 212 -1.48 -0.64 -37.48
N GLN A 213 -1.12 -1.14 -38.68
CA GLN A 213 -1.99 -1.02 -39.86
C GLN A 213 -3.37 -1.68 -39.67
N ASP A 214 -3.46 -2.65 -38.75
CA ASP A 214 -4.70 -3.35 -38.40
C ASP A 214 -5.58 -2.56 -37.40
N GLY A 215 -5.15 -1.35 -36.98
CA GLY A 215 -5.84 -0.53 -36.00
C GLY A 215 -5.64 -0.97 -34.54
N ASN A 216 -4.77 -1.94 -34.29
CA ASN A 216 -4.43 -2.38 -32.93
C ASN A 216 -3.36 -1.46 -32.32
N MET A 217 -3.50 -1.11 -31.04
CA MET A 217 -2.45 -0.41 -30.31
C MET A 217 -1.40 -1.39 -29.80
N VAL A 218 -0.14 -1.13 -30.16
CA VAL A 218 1.01 -1.94 -29.78
C VAL A 218 2.03 -1.05 -29.08
N TYR A 219 2.44 -1.44 -27.87
CA TYR A 219 3.31 -0.63 -27.02
C TYR A 219 4.74 -1.14 -27.10
N SER A 220 5.65 -0.31 -27.62
CA SER A 220 7.08 -0.64 -27.65
C SER A 220 7.79 0.01 -26.45
N GLN A 221 8.74 -0.72 -25.84
CA GLN A 221 9.57 -0.15 -24.79
C GLN A 221 10.33 1.04 -25.37
N ARG A 222 10.21 2.21 -24.74
CA ARG A 222 11.07 3.33 -25.12
C ARG A 222 12.48 2.94 -24.69
N LEU A 223 13.36 2.62 -25.65
CA LEU A 223 14.78 2.51 -25.36
C LEU A 223 15.19 3.85 -24.76
N ARG A 224 15.41 3.85 -23.44
CA ARG A 224 16.03 4.97 -22.77
C ARG A 224 17.45 4.97 -23.28
N VAL A 225 17.69 5.71 -24.36
CA VAL A 225 19.03 6.07 -24.79
C VAL A 225 19.63 6.71 -23.53
N GLY A 226 20.57 6.01 -22.89
CA GLY A 226 21.25 6.53 -21.71
C GLY A 226 21.70 7.96 -22.02
N PRO A 227 21.74 8.85 -21.00
CA PRO A 227 22.07 10.25 -21.24
C PRO A 227 23.28 10.29 -22.16
N ALA A 228 23.10 10.85 -23.36
CA ALA A 228 24.23 11.09 -24.25
C ALA A 228 25.30 11.75 -23.38
N PRO A 229 26.55 11.27 -23.40
CA PRO A 229 27.60 11.71 -22.47
C PRO A 229 27.57 13.23 -22.42
N ALA A 230 27.31 13.74 -21.22
CA ALA A 230 26.92 15.12 -20.98
C ALA A 230 27.91 16.06 -21.69
N THR A 231 27.45 16.70 -22.76
CA THR A 231 28.06 17.95 -23.19
C THR A 231 27.70 18.95 -22.09
N ALA A 232 28.73 19.34 -21.33
CA ALA A 232 28.67 19.99 -20.02
C ALA A 232 28.07 21.41 -19.99
N ASN A 233 26.90 21.64 -20.57
CA ASN A 233 26.39 23.00 -20.76
C ASN A 233 24.87 23.19 -20.58
N GLN A 234 24.21 22.38 -19.75
CA GLN A 234 22.85 22.68 -19.30
C GLN A 234 22.82 22.98 -17.81
N THR A 235 23.00 24.27 -17.56
CA THR A 235 22.69 24.98 -16.33
C THR A 235 21.29 24.61 -15.85
N THR A 236 21.25 24.00 -14.69
CA THR A 236 20.09 23.74 -13.84
C THR A 236 19.27 25.01 -13.61
N ALA A 237 18.07 25.07 -14.15
CA ALA A 237 17.03 26.00 -13.73
C ALA A 237 15.69 25.26 -13.69
N GLY A 238 15.11 25.14 -12.49
CA GLY A 238 13.71 24.74 -12.32
C GLY A 238 13.46 23.28 -11.89
N ALA A 239 14.03 22.85 -10.76
CA ALA A 239 13.44 21.75 -10.00
C ALA A 239 12.73 22.37 -8.78
N GLU A 240 11.39 22.35 -8.79
CA GLU A 240 10.54 22.80 -7.69
C GLU A 240 10.83 22.01 -6.40
N PRO A 241 11.33 22.64 -5.32
CA PRO A 241 11.53 22.01 -4.02
C PRO A 241 10.31 22.13 -3.08
N SER A 242 9.16 22.63 -3.54
CA SER A 242 8.07 23.03 -2.62
C SER A 242 7.25 21.86 -2.06
N ALA A 243 7.11 20.74 -2.78
CA ALA A 243 6.26 19.63 -2.34
C ALA A 243 6.92 18.74 -1.26
N LEU A 244 8.25 18.61 -1.27
CA LEU A 244 8.99 17.85 -0.25
C LEU A 244 9.21 18.67 1.04
N ALA A 245 9.26 20.01 0.93
CA ALA A 245 9.35 20.89 2.09
C ALA A 245 8.03 20.91 2.91
N ALA A 246 6.88 20.94 2.23
CA ALA A 246 5.58 20.93 2.91
C ALA A 246 5.31 19.61 3.67
N ALA A 247 5.73 18.46 3.13
CA ALA A 247 5.59 17.17 3.81
C ALA A 247 6.51 17.04 5.04
N ALA A 248 7.70 17.65 5.00
CA ALA A 248 8.65 17.64 6.12
C ALA A 248 8.20 18.57 7.27
N GLU A 249 7.57 19.70 6.98
CA GLU A 249 7.00 20.59 8.01
C GLU A 249 5.81 19.95 8.74
N GLU A 250 4.95 19.19 8.04
CA GLU A 250 3.81 18.51 8.66
C GLU A 250 4.26 17.37 9.60
N GLU A 251 5.35 16.67 9.27
CA GLU A 251 5.91 15.60 10.11
C GLU A 251 6.65 16.17 11.35
N ALA A 252 7.28 17.35 11.23
CA ALA A 252 7.92 18.04 12.35
C ALA A 252 6.92 18.54 13.40
N LEU A 253 5.78 19.11 12.95
CA LEU A 253 4.70 19.56 13.84
C LEU A 253 4.05 18.40 14.61
N ALA A 254 3.87 17.24 13.96
CA ALA A 254 3.31 16.06 14.61
C ALA A 254 4.24 15.48 15.70
N LEU A 255 5.56 15.55 15.50
CA LEU A 255 6.55 15.14 16.50
C LEU A 255 6.63 16.12 17.68
N GLU A 256 6.50 17.42 17.43
CA GLU A 256 6.47 18.43 18.49
C GLU A 256 5.22 18.28 19.38
N GLU A 257 4.05 18.04 18.80
CA GLU A 257 2.82 17.81 19.57
C GLU A 257 2.88 16.52 20.42
N ALA A 258 3.51 15.46 19.90
CA ALA A 258 3.73 14.22 20.64
C ALA A 258 4.70 14.38 21.83
N THR A 259 5.74 15.24 21.70
CA THR A 259 6.71 15.50 22.77
C THR A 259 6.19 16.47 23.84
N LEU A 260 5.29 17.40 23.47
CA LEU A 260 4.61 18.26 24.44
C LEU A 260 3.60 17.48 25.30
N GLY A 261 2.90 16.50 24.71
CA GLY A 261 1.96 15.65 25.44
C GLY A 261 2.61 14.78 26.54
N THR A 262 3.84 14.31 26.34
CA THR A 262 4.56 13.50 27.35
C THR A 262 5.14 14.35 28.47
N ARG A 263 5.59 15.58 28.19
CA ARG A 263 6.08 16.51 29.23
C ARG A 263 5.01 17.00 30.19
N GLY A 264 3.76 17.12 29.75
CA GLY A 264 2.65 17.52 30.62
C GLY A 264 2.32 16.51 31.72
N LEU A 265 2.55 15.21 31.46
CA LEU A 265 2.27 14.12 32.41
C LEU A 265 3.31 13.99 33.53
N GLU A 266 4.52 14.52 33.35
CA GLU A 266 5.60 14.40 34.33
C GLU A 266 5.50 15.44 35.45
N ILE A 267 4.83 16.58 35.20
CA ILE A 267 4.70 17.69 36.16
C ILE A 267 3.64 17.41 37.23
N ASP A 268 2.62 16.58 36.95
CA ASP A 268 1.54 16.27 37.90
C ASP A 268 1.87 15.17 38.91
N VAL A 269 2.99 14.44 38.74
CA VAL A 269 3.37 13.36 39.68
C VAL A 269 4.10 13.90 40.92
N ASP A 270 4.78 15.05 40.81
CA ASP A 270 5.54 15.62 41.94
C ASP A 270 4.70 16.50 42.89
N THR A 271 3.51 16.93 42.48
CA THR A 271 2.59 17.70 43.34
C THR A 271 1.75 16.84 44.28
N ALA A 272 1.68 15.52 44.07
CA ALA A 272 0.89 14.59 44.90
C ALA A 272 1.64 14.04 46.14
N LYS A 273 2.87 14.51 46.41
CA LYS A 273 3.75 13.96 47.47
C LYS A 273 3.99 14.89 48.67
N LYS A 274 3.17 15.92 48.87
CA LYS A 274 3.22 16.81 50.04
C LYS A 274 1.94 16.77 50.85
#